data_AF-A0A935DLN9-F1
#
_entry.id   AF-A0A935DLN9-F1
#
_cell.length_a   1.000
_cell.length_b   1.000
_cell.length_c   1.000
_cell.angle_alpha   90.00
_cell.angle_beta   90.00
_cell.angle_gamma   90.00
#
_symmetry.space_group_name_H-M   'P 1'
#
loop_
_entity.id
_entity.type
_entity.pdbx_description
1 polymer ?
#
loop_
_entity_poly.entity_id
_entity_poly.type
_entity_poly.pdbx_seq_one_letter_code
_entity_poly.pdbx_strand_id
1 'polypeptide(L)'
;MRQIDEKTGWEASRAEVLFTESVLAASEEHPKLLRAMRAQNERWTALDAVRRAAEDGVVRANARVSWLDLRLDGRVRAFANELLRDAGGDKDDKTFRAYFPEAPNEVIRLGLESEIERCERFQTVRERVALSKAAAAKLAAVEAAISEGKAALQGRRDAFTARTGVSLDVESWKDATNGARESVYLQLRTWALENGEERGYADRFFPLGNARATRASAEEPDQGGSKDSKEDSKPTG
;
A
#
# COMPACT_ATOMS: atom_id res chain seq x y z
N MET A 1 -18.12 15.02 -16.25
CA MET A 1 -17.70 13.95 -15.32
C MET A 1 -16.18 13.90 -15.21
N ARG A 2 -15.63 13.80 -13.99
CA ARG A 2 -14.17 13.63 -13.76
C ARG A 2 -13.79 12.14 -13.78
N GLN A 3 -12.64 11.81 -14.38
CA GLN A 3 -12.07 10.46 -14.35
C GLN A 3 -11.42 10.16 -12.98
N ILE A 4 -11.56 8.92 -12.50
CA ILE A 4 -10.86 8.41 -11.34
C ILE A 4 -9.48 7.96 -11.81
N ASP A 5 -8.45 8.73 -11.51
CA ASP A 5 -7.07 8.47 -11.93
C ASP A 5 -6.19 7.97 -10.76
N GLU A 6 -4.91 7.77 -11.03
CA GLU A 6 -3.90 7.37 -10.03
C GLU A 6 -3.80 8.39 -8.87
N LYS A 7 -4.12 9.66 -9.13
CA LYS A 7 -4.11 10.74 -8.11
C LYS A 7 -5.36 10.74 -7.24
N THR A 8 -6.40 10.03 -7.65
CA THR A 8 -7.64 9.92 -6.89
C THR A 8 -7.46 8.86 -5.80
N GLY A 9 -7.46 9.32 -4.54
CA GLY A 9 -7.32 8.44 -3.39
C GLY A 9 -8.45 7.41 -3.29
N TRP A 10 -8.15 6.23 -2.75
CA TRP A 10 -9.06 5.07 -2.72
C TRP A 10 -10.47 5.37 -2.18
N GLU A 11 -10.56 6.07 -1.05
CA GLU A 11 -11.84 6.49 -0.46
C GLU A 11 -12.54 7.58 -1.28
N ALA A 12 -11.78 8.47 -1.91
CA ALA A 12 -12.35 9.49 -2.80
C ALA A 12 -12.96 8.84 -4.04
N SER A 13 -12.31 7.84 -4.63
CA SER A 13 -12.84 7.04 -5.73
C SER A 13 -14.18 6.41 -5.37
N ARG A 14 -14.27 5.80 -4.17
CA ARG A 14 -15.53 5.24 -3.64
C ARG A 14 -16.61 6.30 -3.51
N ALA A 15 -16.27 7.45 -2.93
CA ALA A 15 -17.22 8.54 -2.70
C ALA A 15 -17.83 9.03 -4.03
N GLU A 16 -17.05 9.08 -5.11
CA GLU A 16 -17.58 9.42 -6.44
C GLU A 16 -18.61 8.40 -6.94
N VAL A 17 -18.35 7.10 -6.79
CA VAL A 17 -19.29 6.03 -7.20
C VAL A 17 -20.54 6.03 -6.33
N LEU A 18 -20.37 6.15 -5.02
CA LEU A 18 -21.47 6.20 -4.05
C LEU A 18 -22.37 7.41 -4.28
N PHE A 19 -21.81 8.57 -4.62
CA PHE A 19 -22.61 9.73 -5.02
C PHE A 19 -23.48 9.39 -6.22
N THR A 20 -22.89 8.88 -7.31
CA THR A 20 -23.65 8.52 -8.51
C THR A 20 -24.71 7.46 -8.24
N GLU A 21 -24.39 6.43 -7.47
CA GLU A 21 -25.36 5.43 -7.02
C GLU A 21 -26.52 6.08 -6.25
N SER A 22 -26.21 6.96 -5.30
CA SER A 22 -27.22 7.58 -4.42
C SER A 22 -28.16 8.50 -5.20
N VAL A 23 -27.64 9.26 -6.17
CA VAL A 23 -28.49 10.11 -7.02
C VAL A 23 -29.37 9.26 -7.95
N LEU A 24 -28.82 8.19 -8.53
CA LEU A 24 -29.60 7.24 -9.35
C LEU A 24 -30.69 6.54 -8.52
N ALA A 25 -30.42 6.24 -7.24
CA ALA A 25 -31.41 5.67 -6.35
C ALA A 25 -32.51 6.69 -5.99
N ALA A 26 -32.13 7.93 -5.72
CA ALA A 26 -33.06 9.00 -5.38
C ALA A 26 -33.94 9.43 -6.56
N SER A 27 -33.46 9.30 -7.80
CA SER A 27 -34.28 9.63 -8.98
C SER A 27 -35.34 8.57 -9.27
N GLU A 28 -35.14 7.31 -8.86
CA GLU A 28 -36.01 6.14 -9.14
C GLU A 28 -36.24 5.81 -10.63
N GLU A 29 -35.86 6.71 -11.55
CA GLU A 29 -36.04 6.60 -13.01
C GLU A 29 -35.11 5.58 -13.69
N HIS A 30 -33.96 5.25 -13.08
CA HIS A 30 -32.85 4.56 -13.76
C HIS A 30 -32.41 3.25 -13.09
N PRO A 31 -33.30 2.27 -12.84
CA PRO A 31 -32.99 1.08 -12.05
C PRO A 31 -31.87 0.21 -12.63
N LYS A 32 -31.72 0.18 -13.97
CA LYS A 32 -30.63 -0.56 -14.64
C LYS A 32 -29.27 0.10 -14.39
N LEU A 33 -29.20 1.43 -14.48
CA LEU A 33 -27.97 2.20 -14.24
C LEU A 33 -27.58 2.13 -12.77
N LEU A 34 -28.57 2.22 -11.87
CA LEU A 34 -28.39 2.03 -10.44
C LEU A 34 -27.73 0.69 -10.11
N ARG A 35 -28.21 -0.41 -10.73
CA ARG A 35 -27.63 -1.74 -10.53
C ARG A 35 -26.15 -1.80 -10.94
N ALA A 36 -25.76 -1.11 -12.01
CA ALA A 36 -24.37 -1.08 -12.45
C ALA A 36 -23.46 -0.37 -11.43
N MET A 37 -23.91 0.73 -10.83
CA MET A 37 -23.14 1.45 -9.81
C MET A 37 -23.07 0.69 -8.48
N ARG A 38 -24.17 0.06 -8.06
CA ARG A 38 -24.19 -0.86 -6.90
C ARG A 38 -23.15 -1.95 -7.02
N ALA A 39 -23.07 -2.60 -8.19
CA ALA A 39 -22.08 -3.64 -8.43
C ALA A 39 -20.64 -3.13 -8.27
N GLN A 40 -20.33 -1.87 -8.65
CA GLN A 40 -18.99 -1.31 -8.45
C GLN A 40 -18.71 -1.01 -6.97
N ASN A 41 -19.69 -0.54 -6.20
CA ASN A 41 -19.54 -0.31 -4.75
C ASN A 41 -19.42 -1.62 -3.95
N GLU A 42 -20.12 -2.68 -4.35
CA GLU A 42 -19.95 -4.02 -3.79
C GLU A 42 -18.53 -4.56 -4.05
N ARG A 43 -18.05 -4.44 -5.30
CA ARG A 43 -16.66 -4.80 -5.65
C ARG A 43 -15.63 -3.98 -4.87
N TRP A 44 -15.86 -2.67 -4.70
CA TRP A 44 -15.00 -1.82 -3.88
C TRP A 44 -14.92 -2.34 -2.45
N THR A 45 -16.05 -2.67 -1.84
CA THR A 45 -16.13 -3.13 -0.45
C THR A 45 -15.38 -4.45 -0.25
N ALA A 46 -15.56 -5.40 -1.18
CA ALA A 46 -14.83 -6.65 -1.16
C ALA A 46 -13.31 -6.41 -1.30
N LEU A 47 -12.91 -5.54 -2.23
CA LEU A 47 -11.51 -5.24 -2.49
C LEU A 47 -10.85 -4.48 -1.32
N ASP A 48 -11.56 -3.56 -0.66
CA ASP A 48 -11.03 -2.85 0.51
C ASP A 48 -10.74 -3.80 1.68
N ALA A 49 -11.59 -4.80 1.90
CA ALA A 49 -11.35 -5.83 2.90
C ALA A 49 -10.07 -6.64 2.59
N VAL A 50 -9.86 -7.03 1.33
CA VAL A 50 -8.65 -7.73 0.89
C VAL A 50 -7.41 -6.84 1.02
N ARG A 51 -7.52 -5.56 0.66
CA ARG A 51 -6.44 -4.57 0.80
C ARG A 51 -5.98 -4.42 2.25
N ARG A 52 -6.92 -4.19 3.17
CA ARG A 52 -6.62 -4.09 4.61
C ARG A 52 -5.97 -5.38 5.12
N ALA A 53 -6.51 -6.53 4.73
CA ALA A 53 -5.94 -7.82 5.14
C ALA A 53 -4.49 -8.01 4.63
N ALA A 54 -4.18 -7.55 3.41
CA ALA A 54 -2.83 -7.59 2.85
C ALA A 54 -1.87 -6.62 3.58
N GLU A 55 -2.33 -5.41 3.89
CA GLU A 55 -1.57 -4.43 4.69
C GLU A 55 -1.24 -4.98 6.08
N ASP A 56 -2.23 -5.53 6.78
CA ASP A 56 -2.07 -6.21 8.07
C ASP A 56 -1.15 -7.44 7.95
N GLY A 57 -1.22 -8.15 6.82
CA GLY A 57 -0.36 -9.29 6.50
C GLY A 57 1.12 -8.90 6.49
N VAL A 58 1.46 -7.78 5.84
CA VAL A 58 2.83 -7.25 5.78
C VAL A 58 3.32 -6.88 7.19
N VAL A 59 2.49 -6.20 7.98
CA VAL A 59 2.84 -5.83 9.37
C VAL A 59 3.12 -7.08 10.21
N ARG A 60 2.23 -8.08 10.16
CA ARG A 60 2.40 -9.35 10.89
C ARG A 60 3.65 -10.12 10.45
N ALA A 61 3.93 -10.16 9.15
CA ALA A 61 5.10 -10.84 8.63
C ALA A 61 6.41 -10.15 9.06
N ASN A 62 6.45 -8.81 9.02
CA ASN A 62 7.58 -8.04 9.53
C ASN A 62 7.80 -8.25 11.03
N ALA A 63 6.73 -8.20 11.84
CA ALA A 63 6.81 -8.45 13.27
C ALA A 63 7.35 -9.86 13.58
N ARG A 64 6.92 -10.87 12.82
CA ARG A 64 7.42 -12.24 12.96
C ARG A 64 8.91 -12.34 12.63
N VAL A 65 9.37 -11.70 11.55
CA VAL A 65 10.80 -11.65 11.20
C VAL A 65 11.60 -10.98 12.31
N SER A 66 11.17 -9.82 12.81
CA SER A 66 11.85 -9.13 13.92
C SER A 66 11.91 -9.96 15.19
N TRP A 67 10.85 -10.72 15.51
CA TRP A 67 10.87 -11.61 16.67
C TRP A 67 11.87 -12.77 16.51
N LEU A 68 11.92 -13.36 15.31
CA LEU A 68 12.80 -14.50 15.05
C LEU A 68 14.26 -14.10 14.92
N ASP A 69 14.54 -12.89 14.47
CA ASP A 69 15.86 -12.23 14.52
C ASP A 69 16.38 -12.20 15.97
N LEU A 70 15.64 -11.58 16.89
CA LEU A 70 15.98 -11.53 18.32
C LEU A 70 16.14 -12.93 18.94
N ARG A 71 15.31 -13.89 18.50
CA ARG A 71 15.37 -15.26 19.00
C ARG A 71 16.63 -15.96 18.50
N LEU A 72 17.01 -15.80 17.22
CA LEU A 72 18.21 -16.41 16.65
C LEU A 72 19.47 -15.84 17.33
N ASP A 73 19.57 -14.51 17.45
CA ASP A 73 20.57 -13.80 18.23
C ASP A 73 20.76 -14.42 19.63
N GLY A 74 19.66 -14.66 20.34
CA GLY A 74 19.66 -15.27 21.66
C GLY A 74 20.16 -16.71 21.67
N ARG A 75 19.83 -17.51 20.65
CA ARG A 75 20.29 -18.91 20.52
C ARG A 75 21.76 -18.97 20.15
N VAL A 76 22.23 -18.13 19.22
CA VAL A 76 23.63 -18.04 18.83
C VAL A 76 24.48 -17.60 20.02
N ARG A 77 24.03 -16.60 20.78
CA ARG A 77 24.72 -16.19 22.02
C ARG A 77 24.81 -17.32 23.04
N ALA A 78 23.72 -18.06 23.25
CA ALA A 78 23.71 -19.18 24.18
C ALA A 78 24.65 -20.31 23.72
N PHE A 79 24.74 -20.56 22.42
CA PHE A 79 25.68 -21.53 21.85
C PHE A 79 27.14 -21.07 22.00
N ALA A 80 27.45 -19.81 21.67
CA ALA A 80 28.80 -19.25 21.83
C ALA A 80 29.28 -19.31 23.30
N ASN A 81 28.41 -18.96 24.25
CA ASN A 81 28.73 -19.03 25.67
C ASN A 81 29.00 -20.46 26.14
N GLU A 82 28.27 -21.44 25.59
CA GLU A 82 28.46 -22.86 25.91
C GLU A 82 29.81 -23.36 25.36
N LEU A 83 30.16 -23.02 24.11
CA LEU A 83 31.47 -23.35 23.56
C LEU A 83 32.62 -22.71 24.35
N LEU A 84 32.46 -21.45 24.76
CA LEU A 84 33.47 -20.76 25.55
C LEU A 84 33.65 -21.41 26.93
N ARG A 85 32.56 -21.89 27.52
CA ARG A 85 32.59 -22.65 28.78
C ARG A 85 33.34 -23.97 28.61
N ASP A 86 33.05 -24.71 27.54
CA ASP A 86 33.74 -25.96 27.21
C ASP A 86 35.24 -25.74 26.94
N ALA A 87 35.60 -24.58 26.36
CA ALA A 87 36.97 -24.13 26.14
C ALA A 87 37.65 -23.54 27.40
N GLY A 88 37.03 -23.60 28.58
CA GLY A 88 37.61 -23.06 29.81
C GLY A 88 37.75 -21.53 29.83
N GLY A 89 36.98 -20.81 29.01
CA GLY A 89 37.07 -19.37 28.86
C GLY A 89 38.03 -18.90 27.76
N ASP A 90 38.72 -19.82 27.08
CA ASP A 90 39.67 -19.48 26.01
C ASP A 90 38.94 -19.22 24.68
N LYS A 91 39.05 -17.98 24.18
CA LYS A 91 38.46 -17.56 22.91
C LYS A 91 39.32 -17.96 21.71
N ASP A 92 40.56 -18.38 21.93
CA ASP A 92 41.49 -18.84 20.90
C ASP A 92 41.54 -20.37 20.81
N ASP A 93 40.74 -21.06 21.63
CA ASP A 93 40.56 -22.50 21.53
C ASP A 93 40.11 -22.90 20.11
N LYS A 94 40.67 -24.01 19.62
CA LYS A 94 40.45 -24.48 18.24
C LYS A 94 38.99 -24.78 17.96
N THR A 95 38.26 -25.31 18.94
CA THR A 95 36.83 -25.62 18.80
C THR A 95 36.02 -24.34 18.76
N PHE A 96 36.29 -23.41 19.68
CA PHE A 96 35.62 -22.11 19.69
C PHE A 96 35.83 -21.36 18.37
N ARG A 97 37.07 -21.22 17.91
CA ARG A 97 37.42 -20.53 16.66
C ARG A 97 36.92 -21.21 15.40
N ALA A 98 36.73 -22.53 15.41
CA ALA A 98 36.16 -23.24 14.26
C ALA A 98 34.70 -22.83 14.01
N TYR A 99 33.92 -22.61 15.07
CA TYR A 99 32.53 -22.12 14.95
C TYR A 99 32.46 -20.61 14.84
N PHE A 100 33.30 -19.88 15.59
CA PHE A 100 33.32 -18.43 15.65
C PHE A 100 34.70 -17.90 15.26
N PRO A 101 35.04 -17.88 13.95
CA PRO A 101 36.30 -17.30 13.48
C PRO A 101 36.33 -15.78 13.71
N GLU A 102 35.17 -15.16 13.56
CA GLU A 102 34.84 -13.78 13.93
C GLU A 102 34.19 -13.74 15.32
N ALA A 103 34.15 -12.58 15.96
CA ALA A 103 33.56 -12.49 17.29
C ALA A 103 32.05 -12.82 17.21
N PRO A 104 31.46 -13.51 18.21
CA PRO A 104 30.03 -13.83 18.17
C PRO A 104 29.12 -12.61 18.01
N ASN A 105 29.55 -11.44 18.50
CA ASN A 105 28.83 -10.17 18.34
C ASN A 105 28.86 -9.60 16.91
N GLU A 106 29.66 -10.14 16.00
CA GLU A 106 29.66 -9.82 14.57
C GLU A 106 28.70 -10.74 13.78
N VAL A 107 28.32 -11.87 14.39
CA VAL A 107 27.29 -12.78 13.87
C VAL A 107 25.91 -12.36 14.37
N ILE A 108 25.83 -12.07 15.67
CA ILE A 108 24.65 -11.56 16.37
C ILE A 108 24.51 -10.07 16.01
N ARG A 109 23.29 -9.56 15.81
CA ARG A 109 22.97 -8.20 15.31
C ARG A 109 23.10 -8.00 13.80
N LEU A 110 23.30 -9.06 13.03
CA LEU A 110 23.00 -9.02 11.60
C LEU A 110 21.47 -9.03 11.42
N GLY A 111 20.97 -8.61 10.27
CA GLY A 111 19.58 -8.91 9.93
C GLY A 111 19.39 -10.41 9.73
N LEU A 112 18.22 -10.94 10.11
CA LEU A 112 17.88 -12.38 10.14
C LEU A 112 18.39 -13.19 8.94
N GLU A 113 18.29 -12.65 7.73
CA GLU A 113 18.75 -13.34 6.51
C GLU A 113 20.27 -13.57 6.52
N SER A 114 21.06 -12.54 6.82
CA SER A 114 22.51 -12.64 6.92
C SER A 114 22.98 -13.45 8.13
N GLU A 115 22.27 -13.37 9.26
CA GLU A 115 22.57 -14.21 10.43
C GLU A 115 22.34 -15.70 10.12
N ILE A 116 21.24 -16.04 9.42
CA ILE A 116 20.96 -17.40 8.96
C ILE A 116 22.10 -17.91 8.07
N GLU A 117 22.46 -17.18 7.01
CA GLU A 117 23.54 -17.57 6.10
C GLU A 117 24.85 -17.82 6.83
N ARG A 118 25.14 -17.00 7.85
CA ARG A 118 26.35 -17.18 8.66
C ARG A 118 26.27 -18.46 9.50
N CYS A 119 25.14 -18.70 10.17
CA CYS A 119 24.96 -19.82 11.08
C CYS A 119 24.82 -21.18 10.38
N GLU A 120 24.43 -21.21 9.10
CA GLU A 120 24.38 -22.45 8.31
C GLU A 120 25.74 -23.16 8.23
N ARG A 121 26.83 -22.40 8.24
CA ARG A 121 28.19 -22.96 8.25
C ARG A 121 28.50 -23.80 9.48
N PHE A 122 27.77 -23.62 10.59
CA PHE A 122 27.94 -24.44 11.78
C PHE A 122 27.67 -25.93 11.50
N GLN A 123 26.82 -26.25 10.52
CA GLN A 123 26.60 -27.63 10.09
C GLN A 123 27.85 -28.26 9.48
N THR A 124 28.59 -27.53 8.66
CA THR A 124 29.85 -28.03 8.11
C THR A 124 30.93 -28.15 9.19
N VAL A 125 30.93 -27.25 10.18
CA VAL A 125 31.90 -27.29 11.28
C VAL A 125 31.64 -28.50 12.20
N ARG A 126 30.37 -28.84 12.47
CA ARG A 126 30.02 -29.98 13.34
C ARG A 126 30.47 -31.34 12.83
N GLU A 127 30.69 -31.46 11.52
CA GLU A 127 31.22 -32.69 10.91
C GLU A 127 32.72 -32.89 11.21
N ARG A 128 33.42 -31.80 11.54
CA ARG A 128 34.88 -31.78 11.74
C ARG A 128 35.29 -31.60 13.19
N VAL A 129 34.40 -31.04 14.01
CA VAL A 129 34.68 -30.65 15.40
C VAL A 129 33.64 -31.28 16.32
N ALA A 130 34.09 -32.11 17.25
CA ALA A 130 33.21 -32.74 18.22
C ALA A 130 32.70 -31.72 19.25
N LEU A 131 31.40 -31.77 19.54
CA LEU A 131 30.76 -30.94 20.53
C LEU A 131 30.47 -31.72 21.81
N SER A 132 30.48 -31.04 22.95
CA SER A 132 29.86 -31.57 24.16
C SER A 132 28.36 -31.78 23.95
N LYS A 133 27.75 -32.64 24.76
CA LYS A 133 26.28 -32.84 24.74
C LYS A 133 25.52 -31.53 24.96
N ALA A 134 26.05 -30.64 25.80
CA ALA A 134 25.43 -29.35 26.09
C ALA A 134 25.52 -28.41 24.89
N ALA A 135 26.71 -28.26 24.29
CA ALA A 135 26.92 -27.45 23.10
C ALA A 135 26.11 -27.95 21.89
N ALA A 136 26.04 -29.28 21.69
CA ALA A 136 25.22 -29.89 20.64
C ALA A 136 23.72 -29.56 20.81
N ALA A 137 23.20 -29.56 22.04
CA ALA A 137 21.81 -29.18 22.29
C ALA A 137 21.55 -27.69 22.01
N LYS A 138 22.53 -26.81 22.27
CA LYS A 138 22.41 -25.38 21.90
C LYS A 138 22.46 -25.18 20.39
N LEU A 139 23.35 -25.89 19.69
CA LEU A 139 23.42 -25.85 18.24
C LEU A 139 22.10 -26.33 17.59
N ALA A 140 21.50 -27.41 18.09
CA ALA A 140 20.19 -27.87 17.60
C ALA A 140 19.10 -26.80 17.76
N ALA A 141 19.15 -26.00 18.84
CA ALA A 141 18.22 -24.88 19.03
C ALA A 141 18.47 -23.72 18.05
N VAL A 142 19.73 -23.49 17.64
CA VAL A 142 20.08 -22.55 16.55
C VAL A 142 19.53 -23.08 15.23
N GLU A 143 19.74 -24.35 14.90
CA GLU A 143 19.25 -24.97 13.67
C GLU A 143 17.72 -24.91 13.55
N ALA A 144 16.99 -25.15 14.64
CA ALA A 144 15.54 -24.97 14.69
C ALA A 144 15.13 -23.51 14.42
N ALA A 145 15.82 -22.55 15.05
CA ALA A 145 15.56 -21.13 14.84
C ALA A 145 15.86 -20.68 13.39
N ILE A 146 16.89 -21.22 12.75
CA ILE A 146 17.18 -20.99 11.32
C ILE A 146 16.01 -21.45 10.45
N SER A 147 15.48 -22.66 10.70
CA SER A 147 14.35 -23.20 9.94
C SER A 147 13.10 -22.31 10.08
N GLU A 148 12.78 -21.91 11.31
CA GLU A 148 11.67 -20.97 11.58
C GLU A 148 11.90 -19.61 10.90
N GLY A 149 13.13 -19.10 10.93
CA GLY A 149 13.53 -17.82 10.34
C GLY A 149 13.39 -17.82 8.82
N LYS A 150 13.84 -18.88 8.13
CA LYS A 150 13.65 -19.05 6.67
C LYS A 150 12.18 -19.03 6.28
N ALA A 151 11.34 -19.76 7.02
CA ALA A 151 9.90 -19.77 6.78
C ALA A 151 9.29 -18.38 6.97
N ALA A 152 9.76 -17.60 7.95
CA ALA A 152 9.28 -16.23 8.16
C ALA A 152 9.76 -15.26 7.07
N LEU A 153 11.00 -15.37 6.58
CA LEU A 153 11.50 -14.59 5.45
C LEU A 153 10.68 -14.86 4.19
N GLN A 154 10.35 -16.13 3.92
CA GLN A 154 9.46 -16.50 2.83
C GLN A 154 8.06 -15.90 3.03
N GLY A 155 7.46 -16.06 4.21
CA GLY A 155 6.14 -15.48 4.51
C GLY A 155 6.11 -13.95 4.37
N ARG A 156 7.23 -13.26 4.66
CA ARG A 156 7.38 -11.83 4.40
C ARG A 156 7.36 -11.53 2.90
N ARG A 157 8.10 -12.28 2.08
CA ARG A 157 8.07 -12.14 0.61
C ARG A 157 6.66 -12.35 0.07
N ASP A 158 5.97 -13.40 0.53
CA ASP A 158 4.60 -13.71 0.11
C ASP A 158 3.61 -12.58 0.47
N ALA A 159 3.74 -12.01 1.67
CA ALA A 159 2.91 -10.88 2.09
C ALA A 159 3.12 -9.63 1.23
N PHE A 160 4.37 -9.32 0.84
CA PHE A 160 4.65 -8.22 -0.09
C PHE A 160 4.08 -8.50 -1.49
N THR A 161 4.21 -9.73 -1.99
CA THR A 161 3.61 -10.14 -3.27
C THR A 161 2.09 -9.98 -3.24
N ALA A 162 1.43 -10.42 -2.16
CA ALA A 162 -0.01 -10.26 -1.98
C ALA A 162 -0.41 -8.77 -1.99
N ARG A 163 0.30 -7.92 -1.26
CA ARG A 163 0.05 -6.47 -1.27
C ARG A 163 0.14 -5.87 -2.68
N THR A 164 1.18 -6.22 -3.42
CA THR A 164 1.36 -5.75 -4.80
C THR A 164 0.23 -6.23 -5.72
N GLY A 165 -0.21 -7.49 -5.57
CA GLY A 165 -1.36 -8.01 -6.30
C GLY A 165 -2.62 -7.19 -6.06
N VAL A 166 -2.91 -6.85 -4.80
CA VAL A 166 -4.08 -6.03 -4.46
C VAL A 166 -3.96 -4.60 -5.01
N SER A 167 -2.76 -4.02 -5.05
CA SER A 167 -2.55 -2.72 -5.71
C SER A 167 -2.93 -2.75 -7.19
N LEU A 168 -2.64 -3.84 -7.91
CA LEU A 168 -3.06 -4.00 -9.31
C LEU A 168 -4.58 -4.15 -9.44
N ASP A 169 -5.20 -4.90 -8.52
CA ASP A 169 -6.67 -5.06 -8.49
C ASP A 169 -7.37 -3.71 -8.23
N VAL A 170 -6.79 -2.84 -7.41
CA VAL A 170 -7.29 -1.48 -7.15
C VAL A 170 -7.30 -0.64 -8.42
N GLU A 171 -6.21 -0.63 -9.18
CA GLU A 171 -6.15 0.10 -10.45
C GLU A 171 -7.12 -0.49 -11.49
N SER A 172 -7.21 -1.83 -11.58
CA SER A 172 -8.20 -2.48 -12.43
C SER A 172 -9.65 -2.13 -12.06
N TRP A 173 -9.95 -2.02 -10.76
CA TRP A 173 -11.26 -1.56 -10.31
C TRP A 173 -11.52 -0.09 -10.70
N LYS A 174 -10.52 0.80 -10.62
CA LYS A 174 -10.67 2.20 -11.03
C LYS A 174 -10.98 2.30 -12.53
N ASP A 175 -10.25 1.57 -13.37
CA ASP A 175 -10.49 1.53 -14.81
C ASP A 175 -11.88 1.01 -15.16
N ALA A 176 -12.28 -0.12 -14.55
CA ALA A 176 -13.61 -0.69 -14.74
C ALA A 176 -14.73 0.28 -14.27
N THR A 177 -14.47 1.01 -13.20
CA THR A 177 -15.40 2.01 -12.65
C THR A 177 -15.53 3.22 -13.57
N ASN A 178 -14.43 3.73 -14.13
CA ASN A 178 -14.46 4.79 -15.12
C ASN A 178 -15.27 4.38 -16.36
N GLY A 179 -15.05 3.16 -16.87
CA GLY A 179 -15.83 2.62 -17.98
C GLY A 179 -17.33 2.51 -17.66
N ALA A 180 -17.67 2.04 -16.45
CA ALA A 180 -19.06 1.96 -16.00
C ALA A 180 -19.70 3.35 -15.86
N ARG A 181 -18.98 4.33 -15.32
CA ARG A 181 -19.47 5.72 -15.15
C ARG A 181 -19.67 6.41 -16.49
N GLU A 182 -18.74 6.26 -17.43
CA GLU A 182 -18.88 6.76 -18.80
C GLU A 182 -20.11 6.16 -19.48
N SER A 183 -20.29 4.84 -19.37
CA SER A 183 -21.47 4.16 -19.90
C SER A 183 -22.78 4.69 -19.29
N VAL A 184 -22.82 4.91 -17.97
CA VAL A 184 -23.99 5.50 -17.29
C VAL A 184 -24.25 6.92 -17.80
N TYR A 185 -23.21 7.74 -17.92
CA TYR A 185 -23.35 9.12 -18.40
C TYR A 185 -23.90 9.18 -19.82
N LEU A 186 -23.40 8.35 -20.73
CA LEU A 186 -23.91 8.27 -22.10
C LEU A 186 -25.37 7.80 -22.15
N GLN A 187 -25.75 6.83 -21.32
CA GLN A 187 -27.14 6.35 -21.23
C GLN A 187 -28.08 7.42 -20.67
N LEU A 188 -27.68 8.15 -19.62
CA LEU A 188 -28.45 9.27 -19.08
C LEU A 188 -28.63 10.40 -20.12
N ARG A 189 -27.59 10.70 -20.91
CA ARG A 189 -27.69 11.68 -21.99
C ARG A 189 -28.64 11.25 -23.10
N THR A 190 -28.61 9.97 -23.46
CA THR A 190 -29.51 9.40 -24.48
C THR A 190 -30.95 9.47 -24.00
N TRP A 191 -31.20 9.00 -22.77
CA TRP A 191 -32.52 9.08 -22.15
C TRP A 191 -33.03 10.52 -22.05
N ALA A 192 -32.17 11.48 -21.68
CA ALA A 192 -32.53 12.89 -21.60
C ALA A 192 -33.00 13.44 -22.96
N LEU A 193 -32.30 13.11 -24.05
CA LEU A 193 -32.70 13.52 -25.41
C LEU A 193 -34.05 12.90 -25.81
N GLU A 194 -34.28 11.63 -25.47
CA GLU A 194 -35.51 10.91 -25.78
C GLU A 194 -36.73 11.42 -24.99
N ASN A 195 -36.50 11.99 -23.79
CA ASN A 195 -37.56 12.44 -22.89
C ASN A 195 -37.71 13.98 -22.84
N GLY A 196 -36.95 14.72 -23.67
CA GLY A 196 -37.06 16.18 -23.74
C GLY A 196 -36.47 16.92 -22.53
N GLU A 197 -35.57 16.27 -21.80
CA GLU A 197 -34.88 16.84 -20.65
C GLU A 197 -33.79 17.84 -21.04
N GLU A 198 -33.34 18.63 -20.07
CA GLU A 198 -32.29 19.62 -20.30
C GLU A 198 -30.94 18.98 -20.69
N ARG A 199 -30.12 19.74 -21.42
CA ARG A 199 -28.80 19.29 -21.90
C ARG A 199 -27.84 18.84 -20.76
N GLY A 200 -28.02 19.39 -19.56
CA GLY A 200 -27.22 19.08 -18.36
C GLY A 200 -27.77 17.98 -17.47
N TYR A 201 -28.84 17.28 -17.89
CA TYR A 201 -29.52 16.26 -17.07
C TYR A 201 -28.55 15.23 -16.50
N ALA A 202 -27.67 14.67 -17.35
CA ALA A 202 -26.71 13.65 -16.94
C ALA A 202 -25.68 14.15 -15.91
N ASP A 203 -25.30 15.43 -15.95
CA ASP A 203 -24.29 15.99 -15.02
C ASP A 203 -24.76 15.99 -13.57
N ARG A 204 -26.09 16.01 -13.33
CA ARG A 204 -26.69 15.97 -11.99
C ARG A 204 -26.39 14.67 -11.24
N PHE A 205 -26.08 13.59 -11.96
CA PHE A 205 -25.79 12.27 -11.40
C PHE A 205 -24.32 12.05 -11.05
N PHE A 206 -23.45 13.02 -11.29
CA PHE A 206 -22.03 12.90 -11.00
C PHE A 206 -21.56 14.03 -10.09
N PRO A 207 -20.56 13.80 -9.23
CA PRO A 207 -20.00 14.85 -8.42
C PRO A 207 -19.49 15.98 -9.32
N LEU A 208 -19.85 17.22 -9.01
CA LEU A 208 -19.25 18.39 -9.65
C LEU A 208 -17.75 18.35 -9.35
N GLY A 209 -16.93 18.05 -10.36
CA GLY A 209 -15.48 18.11 -10.22
C GLY A 209 -15.08 19.53 -9.86
N ASN A 210 -14.77 19.80 -8.59
CA ASN A 210 -14.37 21.08 -7.98
C ASN A 210 -14.33 22.29 -8.95
N ALA A 211 -15.48 22.75 -9.44
CA ALA A 211 -15.58 23.92 -10.31
C ALA A 211 -15.37 25.25 -9.55
N ARG A 212 -14.94 25.17 -8.28
CA ARG A 212 -14.78 26.31 -7.38
C ARG A 212 -13.35 26.87 -7.31
N ALA A 213 -12.39 26.26 -8.01
CA ALA A 213 -10.99 26.74 -8.02
C ALA A 213 -10.64 27.70 -9.18
N THR A 214 -11.52 27.87 -10.19
CA THR A 214 -11.21 28.70 -11.38
C THR A 214 -12.12 29.92 -11.56
N ARG A 215 -13.08 30.17 -10.66
CA ARG A 215 -13.95 31.36 -10.71
C ARG A 215 -13.52 32.52 -9.80
N ALA A 216 -12.38 32.43 -9.13
CA ALA A 216 -11.86 33.49 -8.27
C ALA A 216 -10.87 34.45 -8.98
N SER A 217 -10.73 34.36 -10.32
CA SER A 217 -9.78 35.21 -11.07
C SER A 217 -10.37 35.84 -12.33
N ALA A 218 -11.70 35.90 -12.46
CA ALA A 218 -12.34 36.53 -13.60
C ALA A 218 -13.61 37.28 -13.16
N GLU A 219 -13.42 38.44 -12.50
CA GLU A 219 -14.41 39.52 -12.43
C GLU A 219 -13.73 40.77 -11.82
N GLU A 220 -13.05 41.55 -12.66
CA GLU A 220 -13.01 43.00 -12.48
C GLU A 220 -14.03 43.59 -13.47
N PRO A 221 -15.00 44.40 -13.02
CA PRO A 221 -15.97 45.00 -13.90
C PRO A 221 -15.40 46.24 -14.60
N ASP A 222 -15.46 46.18 -15.92
CA ASP A 222 -15.37 47.27 -16.87
C ASP A 222 -16.36 48.40 -16.49
N GLN A 223 -15.84 49.58 -16.14
CA GLN A 223 -16.62 50.82 -15.99
C GLN A 223 -16.38 51.72 -17.21
N GLY A 224 -17.18 51.50 -18.26
CA GLY A 224 -17.45 52.49 -19.29
C GLY A 224 -18.73 53.28 -18.95
N GLY A 225 -18.61 54.59 -18.74
CA GLY A 225 -19.74 55.48 -18.48
C GLY A 225 -19.50 56.91 -18.95
N SER A 226 -19.82 57.16 -20.22
CA SER A 226 -19.78 58.44 -20.94
C SER A 226 -20.73 59.51 -20.36
N LYS A 227 -20.35 60.79 -20.41
CA LYS A 227 -21.30 61.93 -20.47
C LYS A 227 -20.68 63.23 -21.03
N ASP A 228 -21.23 63.64 -22.17
CA ASP A 228 -21.61 65.00 -22.62
C ASP A 228 -20.62 66.18 -22.69
N SER A 229 -20.25 66.49 -23.94
CA SER A 229 -20.49 67.75 -24.67
C SER A 229 -20.52 69.10 -23.92
N LYS A 230 -19.61 70.02 -24.30
CA LYS A 230 -19.94 71.43 -24.58
C LYS A 230 -18.86 72.13 -25.43
N GLU A 231 -19.32 72.74 -26.53
CA GLU A 231 -18.68 73.84 -27.26
C GLU A 231 -18.26 74.97 -26.30
N ASP A 232 -17.13 75.65 -26.52
CA ASP A 232 -17.06 76.83 -27.39
C ASP A 232 -15.70 77.55 -27.32
N SER A 233 -15.41 78.33 -28.37
CA SER A 233 -14.55 79.53 -28.41
C SER A 233 -13.01 79.42 -28.43
N LYS A 234 -12.45 79.64 -29.64
CA LYS A 234 -11.25 80.46 -29.93
C LYS A 234 -11.27 81.79 -29.13
N PRO A 235 -10.13 82.46 -28.80
CA PRO A 235 -9.27 83.06 -29.84
C PRO A 235 -7.76 83.27 -29.54
N THR A 236 -7.02 83.48 -30.64
CA THR A 236 -5.82 84.31 -30.88
C THR A 236 -4.79 84.60 -29.78
N GLY A 237 -3.52 84.38 -30.15
CA GLY A 237 -2.31 84.93 -29.54
C GLY A 237 -1.07 84.25 -30.08
#